data_AF-A0A4Y1ZUC7-F1
#
_entry.id   AF-A0A4Y1ZUC7-F1
#
_cell.length_a   1.000
_cell.length_b   1.000
_cell.length_c   1.000
_cell.angle_alpha   90.00
_cell.angle_beta   90.00
_cell.angle_gamma   90.00
#
_symmetry.space_group_name_H-M   'P 1'
#
loop_
_entity.id
_entity.type
_entity.pdbx_description
1 polymer ?
#
loop_
_entity_poly.entity_id
_entity_poly.type
_entity_poly.pdbx_seq_one_letter_code
_entity_poly.pdbx_strand_id
1 'polypeptide(L)'
;FSGLIWCVWCFFTAYDSPSLHPLIKSEELTLITKNTSPQTEQITSIPWKAIATSVPFWALAAGFLGQCWILSFFVTSVALYMGTILNLGSVQVGTQHYKFEFLYYNHNSEFKPHSEGFEKVILSRKKI
;
A
#
# COMPACT_ATOMS: atom_id res chain seq x y z
N PHE A 1 14.46 2.60 6.70
CA PHE A 1 14.37 1.45 7.63
C PHE A 1 13.08 0.65 7.45
N SER A 2 11.91 1.29 7.32
CA SER A 2 10.60 0.62 7.17
C SER A 2 10.51 -0.36 5.99
N GLY A 3 11.13 -0.06 4.86
CA GLY A 3 11.14 -0.96 3.70
C GLY A 3 11.94 -2.25 3.92
N LEU A 4 13.06 -2.19 4.66
CA LEU A 4 13.88 -3.37 4.95
C LEU A 4 13.15 -4.35 5.87
N ILE A 5 12.42 -3.82 6.87
CA ILE A 5 11.60 -4.62 7.78
C ILE A 5 10.51 -5.37 7.00
N TRP A 6 9.87 -4.69 6.05
CA TRP A 6 8.85 -5.30 5.19
C TRP A 6 9.44 -6.38 4.25
N CYS A 7 10.59 -6.11 3.63
CA CYS A 7 11.25 -7.10 2.78
C CYS A 7 11.65 -8.37 3.56
N VAL A 8 12.19 -8.20 4.76
CA VAL A 8 12.53 -9.33 5.64
C VAL A 8 11.27 -10.10 6.04
N TRP A 9 10.19 -9.41 6.40
CA TRP A 9 8.90 -10.03 6.71
C TRP A 9 8.35 -10.83 5.53
N CYS A 10 8.36 -10.26 4.32
CA CYS A 10 7.94 -10.96 3.10
C CYS A 10 8.82 -12.17 2.81
N PHE A 11 10.14 -12.08 3.02
CA PHE A 11 11.04 -13.20 2.79
C PHE A 11 10.71 -14.43 3.65
N PHE A 12 10.32 -14.23 4.92
CA PHE A 12 9.93 -15.34 5.80
C PHE A 12 8.53 -15.91 5.53
N THR A 13 7.66 -15.12 4.89
CA THR A 13 6.22 -15.45 4.75
C THR A 13 5.83 -15.83 3.33
N ALA A 14 6.58 -15.40 2.32
CA ALA A 14 6.31 -15.70 0.91
C ALA A 14 6.95 -17.03 0.52
N TYR A 15 6.13 -18.07 0.34
CA TYR A 15 6.54 -19.37 -0.19
C TYR A 15 5.87 -19.60 -1.54
N ASP A 16 6.65 -20.01 -2.55
CA ASP A 16 6.17 -20.20 -3.93
C ASP A 16 5.25 -21.41 -4.12
N SER A 17 5.28 -22.37 -3.19
CA SER A 17 4.44 -23.57 -3.25
C SER A 17 3.81 -23.85 -1.89
N PRO A 18 2.52 -24.21 -1.84
CA PRO A 18 1.83 -24.56 -0.59
C PRO A 18 2.47 -25.77 0.11
N SER A 19 3.24 -26.59 -0.61
CA SER A 19 3.99 -27.73 -0.06
C SER A 19 5.23 -27.33 0.74
N LEU A 20 5.78 -26.14 0.50
CA LEU A 20 6.98 -25.63 1.18
C LEU A 20 6.64 -24.82 2.44
N HIS A 21 5.35 -24.60 2.71
CA HIS A 21 4.91 -23.77 3.81
C HIS A 21 4.92 -24.53 5.14
N PRO A 22 5.75 -24.16 6.13
CA PRO A 22 5.95 -24.95 7.35
C PRO A 22 4.74 -24.98 8.30
N LEU A 23 3.82 -24.02 8.17
CA LEU A 23 2.63 -23.89 9.04
C LEU A 23 1.35 -24.46 8.41
N ILE A 24 1.42 -25.07 7.22
CA ILE A 24 0.21 -25.59 6.56
C ILE A 24 -0.22 -26.93 7.17
N LYS A 25 -1.50 -27.04 7.51
CA LYS A 25 -2.08 -28.29 8.01
C LYS A 25 -2.23 -29.28 6.85
N SER A 26 -2.00 -30.57 7.10
CA SER A 26 -2.13 -31.62 6.09
C SER A 26 -3.53 -31.66 5.44
N GLU A 27 -4.56 -31.37 6.23
CA GLU A 27 -5.95 -31.26 5.75
C GLU A 27 -6.14 -30.11 4.74
N GLU A 28 -5.66 -28.91 5.06
CA GLU A 28 -5.68 -27.73 4.15
C GLU A 28 -4.91 -28.02 2.84
N LEU A 29 -3.76 -28.69 2.96
CA LEU A 29 -2.94 -29.06 1.80
C LEU A 29 -3.71 -30.02 0.87
N THR A 30 -4.43 -31.01 1.42
CA THR A 30 -5.26 -31.91 0.61
C THR A 30 -6.43 -31.22 -0.07
N LEU A 31 -7.06 -30.22 0.58
CA LEU A 31 -8.12 -29.42 -0.03
C LEU A 31 -7.59 -28.57 -1.19
N ILE A 32 -6.45 -27.90 -1.01
CA ILE A 32 -5.82 -27.09 -2.06
C ILE A 32 -5.40 -27.98 -3.22
N THR A 33 -4.76 -29.12 -2.94
CA THR A 33 -4.27 -30.04 -3.97
C THR A 33 -5.42 -30.69 -4.75
N LYS A 34 -6.56 -30.96 -4.09
CA LYS A 34 -7.75 -31.52 -4.74
C LYS A 34 -8.45 -30.52 -5.68
N ASN A 35 -8.44 -29.24 -5.33
CA ASN A 35 -9.08 -28.18 -6.12
C ASN A 35 -8.11 -27.49 -7.10
N THR A 36 -6.82 -27.78 -7.00
CA THR A 36 -5.79 -27.27 -7.92
C THR A 36 -5.53 -28.32 -9.00
N SER A 37 -5.75 -27.96 -10.27
CA SER A 37 -5.36 -28.81 -11.40
C SER A 37 -3.88 -29.18 -11.29
N PRO A 38 -3.47 -30.46 -11.51
CA PRO A 38 -2.07 -30.84 -11.43
C PRO A 38 -1.25 -29.96 -12.38
N GLN A 39 -0.32 -29.17 -11.82
CA GLN A 39 0.66 -28.36 -12.55
C GLN A 39 1.72 -29.24 -13.24
N THR A 40 1.30 -30.30 -13.92
CA THR A 40 2.20 -31.26 -14.60
C THR A 40 2.16 -31.10 -16.11
N GLU A 41 1.49 -30.08 -16.64
CA GLU A 41 1.76 -29.65 -18.00
C GLU A 41 2.90 -28.64 -17.94
N GLN A 42 4.11 -29.09 -18.31
CA GLN A 42 5.16 -28.16 -18.70
C GLN A 42 4.56 -27.26 -19.78
N ILE A 43 4.26 -26.01 -19.43
CA ILE A 43 3.75 -25.00 -20.37
C ILE A 43 4.86 -24.77 -21.39
N THR A 44 4.81 -25.52 -22.48
CA THR A 44 5.85 -25.54 -23.52
C THR A 44 5.79 -24.30 -24.41
N SER A 45 4.62 -23.66 -24.51
CA SER A 45 4.44 -22.42 -25.26
C SER A 45 3.24 -21.62 -24.73
N ILE A 46 3.48 -20.36 -24.38
CA ILE A 46 2.41 -19.44 -23.96
C ILE A 46 1.68 -18.96 -25.23
N PRO A 47 0.36 -19.18 -25.37
CA PRO A 47 -0.38 -18.81 -26.57
C PRO A 47 -0.70 -17.31 -26.60
N TRP A 48 0.31 -16.48 -26.85
CA TRP A 48 0.21 -15.00 -26.88
C TRP A 48 -0.93 -14.49 -27.75
N LYS A 49 -1.14 -15.11 -28.93
CA LYS A 49 -2.23 -14.73 -29.84
C LYS A 49 -3.62 -15.00 -29.24
N ALA A 50 -3.79 -16.11 -28.53
CA ALA A 50 -5.06 -16.44 -27.90
C ALA A 50 -5.38 -15.47 -26.75
N ILE A 51 -4.36 -15.08 -25.97
CA ILE A 51 -4.49 -14.09 -24.88
C ILE A 51 -4.85 -12.73 -25.47
N ALA A 52 -4.11 -12.26 -26.48
CA ALA A 52 -4.33 -10.97 -27.10
C ALA A 52 -5.67 -10.86 -27.83
N THR A 53 -6.27 -11.96 -28.28
CA THR A 53 -7.60 -11.97 -28.92
C THR A 53 -8.74 -12.16 -27.91
N SER A 54 -8.43 -12.41 -26.63
CA SER A 54 -9.45 -12.69 -25.62
C SER A 54 -10.18 -11.41 -25.16
N VAL A 55 -11.51 -11.48 -25.09
CA VAL A 55 -12.38 -10.41 -24.55
C VAL A 55 -11.99 -9.96 -23.13
N PRO A 56 -11.74 -10.87 -22.15
CA PRO A 56 -11.40 -10.44 -20.79
C PRO A 56 -10.07 -9.67 -20.74
N PHE A 57 -9.11 -9.99 -21.62
CA PHE A 57 -7.85 -9.25 -21.71
C PHE A 57 -8.09 -7.79 -22.14
N TRP A 58 -8.92 -7.57 -23.17
CA TRP A 58 -9.24 -6.21 -23.61
C TRP A 58 -10.09 -5.44 -22.60
N ALA A 59 -11.00 -6.10 -21.90
CA ALA A 59 -11.76 -5.48 -20.80
C ALA A 59 -10.83 -4.99 -19.68
N LEU A 60 -9.85 -5.82 -19.29
CA LEU A 60 -8.84 -5.45 -18.30
C LEU A 60 -7.94 -4.33 -18.81
N ALA A 61 -7.48 -4.42 -20.05
CA ALA A 61 -6.63 -3.39 -20.68
C ALA A 61 -7.35 -2.03 -20.72
N ALA A 62 -8.63 -2.01 -21.15
CA ALA A 62 -9.44 -0.80 -21.17
C ALA A 62 -9.67 -0.24 -19.76
N GLY A 63 -9.93 -1.10 -18.76
CA GLY A 63 -10.08 -0.69 -17.37
C GLY A 63 -8.81 -0.06 -16.80
N PHE A 64 -7.65 -0.67 -17.06
CA PHE A 64 -6.36 -0.14 -16.61
C PHE A 64 -5.98 1.17 -17.31
N LEU A 65 -6.21 1.26 -18.63
CA LEU A 65 -6.01 2.50 -19.38
C LEU A 65 -6.94 3.60 -18.88
N GLY A 66 -8.21 3.29 -18.63
CA GLY A 66 -9.18 4.21 -18.04
C GLY A 66 -8.74 4.69 -16.66
N GLN A 67 -8.25 3.80 -15.81
CA GLN A 67 -7.71 4.14 -14.50
C GLN A 67 -6.53 5.11 -14.60
N CYS A 68 -5.55 4.82 -15.46
CA CYS A 68 -4.40 5.70 -15.70
C CYS A 68 -4.83 7.08 -16.22
N TRP A 69 -5.82 7.10 -17.13
CA TRP A 69 -6.37 8.33 -17.69
C TRP A 69 -7.07 9.18 -16.64
N ILE A 70 -7.99 8.58 -15.87
CA ILE A 70 -8.75 9.26 -14.82
C ILE A 70 -7.82 9.82 -13.75
N LEU A 71 -6.83 9.04 -13.32
CA LEU A 71 -5.85 9.50 -12.34
C LEU A 71 -5.03 10.68 -12.87
N SER A 72 -4.56 10.60 -14.12
CA SER A 72 -3.79 11.68 -14.76
C SER A 72 -4.63 12.95 -14.92
N PHE A 73 -5.89 12.80 -15.32
CA PHE A 73 -6.84 13.90 -15.42
C PHE A 73 -7.07 14.54 -14.06
N PHE A 74 -7.38 13.75 -13.03
CA PHE A 74 -7.64 14.25 -11.68
C PHE A 74 -6.44 15.03 -11.13
N VAL A 75 -5.23 14.49 -11.24
CA VAL A 75 -4.00 15.18 -10.82
C VAL A 75 -3.82 16.50 -11.56
N THR A 76 -4.07 16.50 -12.88
CA THR A 76 -3.95 17.71 -13.70
C THR A 76 -5.01 18.76 -13.34
N SER A 77 -6.27 18.36 -13.16
CA SER A 77 -7.34 19.27 -12.75
C SER A 77 -7.08 19.89 -11.38
N VAL A 78 -6.58 19.11 -10.42
CA VAL A 78 -6.18 19.61 -9.11
C VAL A 78 -5.04 20.63 -9.24
N ALA A 79 -4.00 20.32 -10.02
CA ALA A 79 -2.89 21.24 -10.25
C ALA A 79 -3.33 22.55 -10.95
N LEU A 80 -4.21 22.45 -11.96
CA LEU A 80 -4.75 23.60 -12.68
C LEU A 80 -5.65 24.47 -11.80
N TYR A 81 -6.49 23.86 -10.96
CA TYR A 81 -7.34 24.58 -10.03
C TYR A 81 -6.49 25.39 -9.03
N MET A 82 -5.46 24.76 -8.48
CA MET A 82 -4.52 25.42 -7.57
C MET A 82 -3.74 26.55 -8.25
N GLY A 83 -3.34 26.36 -9.52
CA GLY A 83 -2.59 27.37 -10.26
C GLY A 83 -3.43 28.56 -10.75
N THR A 84 -4.67 28.33 -11.19
CA THR A 84 -5.47 29.36 -11.87
C THR A 84 -6.44 30.09 -10.95
N ILE A 85 -7.11 29.38 -10.03
CA ILE A 85 -8.09 29.97 -9.11
C ILE A 85 -7.39 30.45 -7.85
N LEU A 86 -6.55 29.61 -7.26
CA LEU A 86 -5.84 29.92 -6.02
C LEU A 86 -4.51 30.68 -6.25
N ASN A 87 -4.05 30.81 -7.50
CA ASN A 87 -2.78 31.45 -7.87
C ASN A 87 -1.56 30.91 -7.10
N LEU A 88 -1.60 29.63 -6.72
CA LEU A 88 -0.51 28.95 -6.04
C LEU A 88 0.43 28.33 -7.08
N GLY A 89 1.68 28.79 -7.11
CA GLY A 89 2.71 28.15 -7.93
C GLY A 89 2.91 26.69 -7.52
N SER A 90 3.33 25.83 -8.45
CA SER A 90 3.56 24.40 -8.21
C SER A 90 4.53 24.14 -7.04
N VAL A 91 5.53 25.01 -6.87
CA VAL A 91 6.48 25.00 -5.74
C VAL A 91 5.78 25.33 -4.42
N GLN A 92 4.82 26.26 -4.45
CA GLN A 92 4.03 26.65 -3.27
C GLN A 92 3.08 25.55 -2.84
N VAL A 93 2.46 24.81 -3.78
CA VAL A 93 1.55 23.69 -3.46
C VAL A 93 2.30 22.56 -2.73
N GLY A 94 3.45 22.12 -3.26
CA GLY A 94 4.31 21.16 -2.56
C GLY A 94 4.77 21.69 -1.20
N THR A 95 4.93 23.00 -1.10
CA THR A 95 5.32 23.69 0.12
C THR A 95 4.24 23.75 1.18
N GLN A 96 3.01 24.05 0.77
CA GLN A 96 1.85 24.04 1.67
C GLN A 96 1.54 22.62 2.12
N HIS A 97 1.76 21.60 1.29
CA HIS A 97 1.54 20.21 1.71
C HIS A 97 2.45 19.83 2.90
N TYR A 98 3.76 20.11 2.83
CA TYR A 98 4.63 19.83 3.98
C TYR A 98 4.29 20.71 5.20
N LYS A 99 3.85 21.95 4.95
CA LYS A 99 3.56 22.90 6.02
C LYS A 99 2.24 22.56 6.72
N PHE A 100 1.22 22.13 5.99
CA PHE A 100 -0.02 21.60 6.56
C PHE A 100 0.22 20.31 7.33
N GLU A 101 1.03 19.39 6.81
CA GLU A 101 1.38 18.15 7.51
C GLU A 101 2.13 18.46 8.82
N PHE A 102 3.11 19.37 8.78
CA PHE A 102 3.86 19.81 9.96
C PHE A 102 2.96 20.54 10.96
N LEU A 103 2.09 21.44 10.50
CA LEU A 103 1.17 22.17 11.39
C LEU A 103 0.10 21.25 11.96
N TYR A 104 -0.41 20.29 11.19
CA TYR A 104 -1.36 19.29 11.66
C TYR A 104 -0.72 18.36 12.69
N TYR A 105 0.50 17.88 12.43
CA TYR A 105 1.26 17.09 13.39
C TYR A 105 1.62 17.90 14.64
N ASN A 106 2.06 19.15 14.48
CA ASN A 106 2.44 20.02 15.60
C ASN A 106 1.22 20.39 16.47
N HIS A 107 0.10 20.78 15.86
CA HIS A 107 -1.16 21.09 16.54
C HIS A 107 -1.77 19.86 17.23
N ASN A 108 -1.68 18.67 16.64
CA ASN A 108 -2.12 17.43 17.28
C ASN A 108 -1.10 16.85 18.27
N SER A 109 0.16 17.27 18.22
CA SER A 109 1.19 16.95 19.22
C SER A 109 1.11 17.82 20.48
N GLU A 110 0.46 18.99 20.41
CA GLU A 110 0.02 19.73 21.61
C GLU A 110 -1.12 19.00 22.34
N PHE A 111 -1.84 18.10 21.66
CA PHE A 111 -2.73 17.12 22.28
C PHE A 111 -2.00 15.84 22.68
N LYS A 112 -0.76 15.97 23.18
CA LYS A 112 -0.17 14.96 24.06
C LYS A 112 -1.06 14.95 25.31
N PRO A 113 -1.73 13.83 25.68
CA PRO A 113 -2.45 13.79 26.94
C PRO A 113 -1.46 14.20 28.03
N HIS A 114 -1.89 15.14 28.86
CA HIS A 114 -1.17 15.78 29.95
C HIS A 114 -0.67 14.73 30.98
N SER A 115 0.30 13.89 30.62
CA SER A 115 0.93 12.90 31.49
C SER A 115 2.19 13.45 32.14
N GLU A 116 2.74 14.57 31.67
CA GLU A 116 3.89 15.25 32.31
C GLU A 116 3.52 15.90 33.66
N GLY A 117 2.22 16.11 33.93
CA GLY A 117 1.74 16.47 35.27
C GLY A 117 1.75 15.28 36.23
N PHE A 118 1.45 14.08 35.74
CA PHE A 118 1.45 12.86 36.54
C PHE A 118 2.86 12.39 36.90
N GLU A 119 3.84 12.51 35.99
CA GLU A 119 5.22 12.11 36.27
C GLU A 119 5.86 12.97 37.37
N LYS A 120 5.57 14.29 37.38
CA LYS A 120 6.01 15.19 38.47
C LYS A 120 5.33 14.89 39.81
N VAL A 121 4.06 14.47 39.81
CA VAL A 121 3.33 14.04 41.03
C VAL A 121 3.86 12.70 41.56
N ILE A 122 4.18 11.74 40.70
CA ILE A 122 4.76 10.44 41.08
C ILE A 122 6.18 10.61 41.63
N LEU A 123 7.02 11.44 40.98
CA LEU A 123 8.39 11.71 41.46
C LEU A 123 8.42 12.51 42.77
N SER A 124 7.44 13.39 43.00
CA SER A 124 7.27 14.10 44.28
C SER A 124 6.86 13.15 45.42
N ARG A 125 6.03 12.12 45.14
CA ARG A 125 5.63 11.11 46.13
C ARG A 125 6.69 10.04 46.43
N LYS A 126 7.68 9.85 45.55
CA LYS A 126 8.72 8.82 45.72
C LYS A 126 9.98 9.31 46.45
N LYS A 127 9.99 10.57 46.91
CA LYS A 127 11.11 11.21 47.61
C LYS A 127 10.82 11.47 49.09
N ILE A 128 10.02 10.59 49.70
CA ILE A 128 9.83 10.41 51.15
C ILE A 128 10.13 8.95 51.45
#